data_AF-A0A3D1PDK3-F1
#
_entry.id   AF-A0A3D1PDK3-F1
#
_cell.length_a   1.000
_cell.length_b   1.000
_cell.length_c   1.000
_cell.angle_alpha   90.00
_cell.angle_beta   90.00
_cell.angle_gamma   90.00
#
_symmetry.space_group_name_H-M   'P 1'
#
loop_
_entity.id
_entity.type
_entity.pdbx_description
1 polymer ?
#
loop_
_entity_poly.entity_id
_entity_poly.type
_entity_poly.pdbx_seq_one_letter_code
_entity_poly.pdbx_strand_id
1 'polypeptide(L)'
;MKKRLRKKIHRNYLDEVVELSQLSFWRKLLFEAEFGEKFAIDSKTTEGIPEELQKLLRRYHLSYYISKVPHEQTTEWRGWENFVLFKVEASEFPSVSVVCANNPEII
;
A
#
# COMPACT_ATOMS: atom_id res chain seq x y z
N MET A 1 9.41 5.08 -21.53
CA MET A 1 10.41 4.75 -20.47
C MET A 1 10.74 3.26 -20.53
N LYS A 2 12.02 2.85 -20.39
CA LYS A 2 12.40 1.42 -20.40
C LYS A 2 11.75 0.68 -19.21
N LYS A 3 11.26 -0.55 -19.43
CA LYS A 3 10.57 -1.38 -18.41
C LYS A 3 11.32 -1.46 -17.07
N ARG A 4 12.65 -1.66 -17.13
CA ARG A 4 13.53 -1.69 -15.95
C ARG A 4 13.48 -0.38 -15.14
N LEU A 5 13.51 0.77 -15.80
CA LEU A 5 13.44 2.06 -15.13
C LEU A 5 12.05 2.29 -14.50
N ARG A 6 10.98 1.91 -15.20
CA ARG A 6 9.62 2.00 -14.68
C ARG A 6 9.42 1.15 -13.42
N LYS A 7 9.94 -0.09 -13.42
CA LYS A 7 9.94 -0.97 -12.23
C LYS A 7 10.73 -0.36 -11.07
N LYS A 8 11.88 0.27 -11.37
CA LYS A 8 12.69 0.95 -10.35
C LYS A 8 11.92 2.12 -9.71
N ILE A 9 11.23 2.93 -10.50
CA ILE A 9 10.43 4.05 -9.97
C ILE A 9 9.29 3.55 -9.07
N HIS A 10 8.56 2.50 -9.47
CA HIS A 10 7.54 1.90 -8.59
C HIS A 10 8.12 1.40 -7.27
N ARG A 11 9.31 0.81 -7.30
CA ARG A 11 9.98 0.37 -6.07
C ARG A 11 10.38 1.55 -5.18
N ASN A 12 10.87 2.62 -5.78
CA ASN A 12 11.36 3.79 -5.02
C ASN A 12 10.26 4.54 -4.25
N TYR A 13 9.01 4.49 -4.71
CA TYR A 13 7.88 5.18 -4.08
C TYR A 13 6.89 4.20 -3.43
N LEU A 14 7.28 2.95 -3.21
CA LEU A 14 6.43 1.95 -2.57
C LEU A 14 6.17 2.32 -1.10
N ASP A 15 7.20 2.79 -0.40
CA ASP A 15 7.13 3.13 1.03
C ASP A 15 6.22 4.34 1.29
N GLU A 16 6.22 5.33 0.40
CA GLU A 16 5.28 6.47 0.45
C GLU A 16 3.80 6.01 0.43
N VAL A 17 3.52 4.90 -0.26
CA VAL A 17 2.18 4.32 -0.32
C VAL A 17 1.90 3.46 0.91
N VAL A 18 2.92 2.84 1.51
CA VAL A 18 2.79 2.15 2.81
C VAL A 18 2.37 3.13 3.90
N GLU A 19 2.93 4.33 3.91
CA GLU A 19 2.59 5.38 4.89
C GLU A 19 1.11 5.76 4.84
N LEU A 20 0.44 5.65 3.67
CA LEU A 20 -1.00 5.86 3.58
C LEU A 20 -1.78 4.95 4.52
N SER A 21 -1.36 3.71 4.71
CA SER A 21 -2.05 2.77 5.61
C SER A 21 -2.11 3.24 7.06
N GLN A 22 -1.22 4.16 7.45
CA GLN A 22 -1.19 4.75 8.79
C GLN A 22 -2.08 5.99 8.92
N LEU A 23 -2.46 6.63 7.80
CA LEU A 23 -3.31 7.82 7.82
C LEU A 23 -4.73 7.45 8.24
N SER A 24 -5.34 8.25 9.12
CA SER A 24 -6.63 7.96 9.75
C SER A 24 -7.73 7.55 8.77
N PHE A 25 -7.86 8.25 7.64
CA PHE A 25 -8.82 7.92 6.59
C PHE A 25 -8.64 6.49 6.05
N TRP A 26 -7.43 6.19 5.57
CA TRP A 26 -7.09 4.91 4.96
C TRP A 26 -7.05 3.79 5.99
N ARG A 27 -6.55 4.07 7.19
CA ARG A 27 -6.51 3.11 8.29
C ARG A 27 -7.90 2.57 8.58
N LYS A 28 -8.89 3.44 8.77
CA LYS A 28 -10.27 3.03 9.02
C LYS A 28 -10.80 2.16 7.86
N LEU A 29 -10.66 2.66 6.64
CA LEU A 29 -11.12 1.97 5.44
C LEU A 29 -10.50 0.57 5.29
N LEU A 30 -9.19 0.46 5.48
CA LEU A 30 -8.43 -0.78 5.31
C LEU A 30 -8.70 -1.79 6.43
N PHE A 31 -9.00 -1.32 7.65
CA PHE A 31 -9.31 -2.19 8.79
C PHE A 31 -10.67 -2.87 8.62
N GLU A 32 -11.65 -2.11 8.13
CA GLU A 32 -13.01 -2.57 7.84
C GLU A 32 -13.08 -3.45 6.58
N ALA A 33 -12.07 -3.40 5.70
CA ALA A 33 -12.01 -4.16 4.46
C ALA A 33 -11.93 -5.68 4.67
N GLU A 34 -12.42 -6.44 3.68
CA GLU A 34 -12.27 -7.89 3.67
C GLU A 34 -10.82 -8.31 3.32
N PHE A 35 -10.42 -9.51 3.74
CA PHE A 35 -9.11 -10.04 3.35
C PHE A 35 -9.01 -10.21 1.83
N GLY A 36 -7.97 -9.64 1.24
CA GLY A 36 -7.73 -9.66 -0.21
C GLY A 36 -8.51 -8.61 -1.00
N GLU A 37 -9.39 -7.82 -0.36
CA GLU A 37 -10.02 -6.66 -1.00
C GLU A 37 -8.95 -5.63 -1.38
N LYS A 38 -8.97 -5.17 -2.65
CA LYS A 38 -7.93 -4.29 -3.20
C LYS A 38 -8.44 -2.87 -3.37
N PHE A 39 -7.75 -1.93 -2.73
CA PHE A 39 -7.94 -0.50 -2.91
C PHE A 39 -6.90 0.05 -3.88
N ALA A 40 -7.36 0.72 -4.94
CA ALA A 40 -6.49 1.32 -5.93
C ALA A 40 -5.97 2.69 -5.48
N ILE A 41 -4.64 2.84 -5.49
CA ILE A 41 -3.94 4.11 -5.25
C ILE A 41 -3.28 4.53 -6.56
N ASP A 42 -3.90 5.46 -7.27
CA ASP A 42 -3.40 5.95 -8.55
C ASP A 42 -3.63 7.46 -8.74
N SER A 43 -3.30 7.96 -9.92
CA SER A 43 -3.43 9.39 -10.29
C SER A 43 -4.82 10.00 -10.12
N LYS A 44 -5.88 9.20 -10.04
CA LYS A 44 -7.27 9.61 -9.86
C LYS A 44 -7.71 9.55 -8.39
N THR A 45 -6.97 8.84 -7.54
CA THR A 45 -7.25 8.77 -6.11
C THR A 45 -6.83 10.09 -5.46
N THR A 46 -7.80 10.83 -4.93
CA THR A 46 -7.58 12.15 -4.29
C THR A 46 -7.91 12.14 -2.80
N GLU A 47 -8.84 11.29 -2.39
CA GLU A 47 -9.32 11.24 -1.01
C GLU A 47 -8.27 10.60 -0.09
N GLY A 48 -7.99 11.26 1.03
CA GLY A 48 -7.03 10.76 2.04
C GLY A 48 -5.58 10.65 1.58
N ILE A 49 -5.21 11.18 0.41
CA ILE A 49 -3.82 11.14 -0.11
C ILE A 49 -3.16 12.52 0.01
N PRO A 50 -1.97 12.62 0.62
CA PRO A 50 -1.18 13.86 0.66
C PRO A 50 -0.89 14.42 -0.74
N GLU A 51 -0.92 15.74 -0.90
CA GLU A 51 -0.79 16.41 -2.20
C GLU A 51 0.51 16.03 -2.93
N GLU A 52 1.62 15.90 -2.18
CA GLU A 52 2.91 15.50 -2.74
C GLU A 52 2.88 14.10 -3.34
N LEU A 53 2.27 13.13 -2.65
CA LEU A 53 2.10 11.79 -3.20
C LEU A 53 1.20 11.82 -4.43
N GLN A 54 0.12 12.62 -4.44
CA GLN A 54 -0.70 12.77 -5.64
C GLN A 54 0.10 13.33 -6.83
N LYS A 55 0.97 14.31 -6.62
CA LYS A 55 1.87 14.85 -7.65
C LYS A 55 2.79 13.75 -8.19
N LEU A 56 3.36 12.92 -7.32
CA LEU A 56 4.20 11.79 -7.72
C LEU A 56 3.45 10.74 -8.55
N LEU A 57 2.27 10.32 -8.08
CA LEU A 57 1.39 9.37 -8.77
C LEU A 57 1.07 9.85 -10.20
N ARG A 58 0.71 11.13 -10.35
CA ARG A 58 0.45 11.76 -11.65
C ARG A 58 1.71 11.86 -12.52
N ARG A 59 2.81 12.39 -11.98
CA ARG A 59 4.05 12.65 -12.72
C ARG A 59 4.64 11.39 -13.33
N TYR A 60 4.59 10.29 -12.60
CA TYR A 60 5.22 9.03 -12.98
C TYR A 60 4.22 7.97 -13.46
N HIS A 61 2.93 8.30 -13.51
CA HIS A 61 1.83 7.37 -13.82
C HIS A 61 1.91 6.08 -12.98
N LEU A 62 2.09 6.27 -11.67
CA LEU A 62 2.18 5.16 -10.72
C LEU A 62 0.79 4.70 -10.30
N SER A 63 0.68 3.41 -10.04
CA SER A 63 -0.53 2.80 -9.53
C SER A 63 -0.16 1.62 -8.64
N TYR A 64 -0.82 1.54 -7.50
CA TYR A 64 -0.62 0.52 -6.49
C TYR A 64 -1.96 -0.03 -6.02
N TYR A 65 -1.92 -1.21 -5.42
CA TYR A 65 -3.00 -1.76 -4.62
C TYR A 65 -2.57 -1.87 -3.17
N ILE A 66 -3.48 -1.54 -2.27
CA ILE A 66 -3.37 -1.88 -0.84
C ILE A 66 -4.49 -2.88 -0.53
N SER A 67 -4.16 -3.94 0.21
CA SER A 67 -5.12 -4.96 0.63
C SER A 67 -4.79 -5.51 2.01
N LYS A 68 -5.81 -5.80 2.81
CA LYS A 68 -5.65 -6.56 4.07
C LYS A 68 -5.25 -8.00 3.75
N VAL A 69 -4.26 -8.53 4.44
CA VAL A 69 -3.77 -9.91 4.21
C VAL A 69 -3.79 -10.73 5.50
N PRO A 70 -4.07 -12.05 5.40
CA PRO A 70 -4.09 -12.93 6.57
C PRO A 70 -2.67 -13.32 7.00
N HIS A 71 -2.46 -13.51 8.30
CA HIS A 71 -1.15 -13.82 8.90
C HIS A 71 -0.52 -15.11 8.35
N GLU A 72 -1.34 -16.09 7.98
CA GLU A 72 -0.90 -17.38 7.43
C GLU A 72 -0.16 -17.22 6.09
N GLN A 73 -0.40 -16.12 5.38
CA GLN A 73 0.24 -15.81 4.09
C GLN A 73 1.51 -14.95 4.25
N THR A 74 1.86 -14.54 5.47
CA THR A 74 2.93 -13.58 5.76
C THR A 74 3.90 -14.15 6.79
N THR A 75 4.61 -15.23 6.43
CA THR A 75 5.52 -15.95 7.33
C THR A 75 6.64 -15.10 7.93
N GLU A 76 7.05 -14.03 7.24
CA GLU A 76 8.07 -13.07 7.71
C GLU A 76 7.58 -12.23 8.91
N TRP A 77 6.27 -12.22 9.18
CA TRP A 77 5.62 -11.42 10.24
C TRP A 77 5.12 -12.28 11.42
N ARG A 78 5.63 -13.51 11.58
CA ARG A 78 5.32 -14.33 12.76
C ARG A 78 5.69 -13.60 14.06
N GLY A 79 4.83 -13.64 15.06
CA GLY A 79 4.99 -12.90 16.31
C GLY A 79 4.32 -11.51 16.33
N TRP A 80 3.67 -11.10 15.23
CA TRP A 80 2.91 -9.86 15.12
C TRP A 80 1.39 -10.09 15.09
N GLU A 81 0.90 -11.15 15.74
CA GLU A 81 -0.50 -11.59 15.66
C GLU A 81 -1.50 -10.52 16.13
N ASN A 82 -1.07 -9.60 16.99
CA ASN A 82 -1.89 -8.48 17.47
C ASN A 82 -1.99 -7.32 16.47
N PHE A 83 -1.28 -7.37 15.34
CA PHE A 83 -1.28 -6.34 14.31
C PHE A 83 -2.15 -6.74 13.13
N VAL A 84 -2.69 -5.74 12.44
CA VAL A 84 -3.36 -5.94 11.15
C VAL A 84 -2.34 -5.78 10.03
N LEU A 85 -2.25 -6.76 9.15
CA LEU A 85 -1.28 -6.77 8.06
C LEU A 85 -1.89 -6.29 6.76
N PHE A 86 -1.15 -5.44 6.06
CA PHE A 86 -1.50 -4.94 4.74
C PHE A 86 -0.38 -5.22 3.75
N LYS A 87 -0.77 -5.65 2.55
CA LYS A 87 0.13 -5.75 1.41
C LYS A 87 -0.07 -4.53 0.51
N VAL A 88 1.03 -3.86 0.18
CA VAL A 88 1.09 -2.85 -0.86
C VAL A 88 1.82 -3.43 -2.07
N GLU A 89 1.23 -3.36 -3.25
CA GLU A 89 1.84 -3.88 -4.48
C GLU A 89 1.66 -2.94 -5.66
N ALA A 90 2.69 -2.77 -6.48
CA ALA A 90 2.58 -2.03 -7.72
C ALA A 90 1.66 -2.77 -8.70
N SER A 91 0.64 -2.09 -9.23
CA SER A 91 -0.38 -2.72 -10.09
C SER A 91 0.21 -3.32 -11.37
N GLU A 92 1.19 -2.64 -11.97
CA GLU A 92 1.88 -3.11 -13.17
C GLU A 92 3.00 -4.12 -12.86
N PHE A 93 3.57 -4.08 -11.67
CA PHE A 93 4.68 -4.97 -11.28
C PHE A 93 4.40 -5.64 -9.94
N PRO A 94 3.53 -6.66 -9.85
CA PRO A 94 3.18 -7.29 -8.56
C PRO A 94 4.37 -7.83 -7.74
N SER A 95 5.47 -8.17 -8.42
CA SER A 95 6.77 -8.49 -7.78
C SER A 95 7.44 -7.33 -7.02
N VAL A 96 6.92 -6.12 -7.16
CA VAL A 96 7.26 -4.93 -6.37
C VAL A 96 6.13 -4.79 -5.35
N SER A 97 6.32 -5.42 -4.22
CA SER A 97 5.37 -5.40 -3.12
C SER A 97 6.08 -5.47 -1.78
N VAL A 98 5.38 -5.05 -0.74
CA VAL A 98 5.82 -5.06 0.64
C VAL A 98 4.61 -5.34 1.52
N VAL A 99 4.84 -6.03 2.64
CA VAL A 99 3.85 -6.20 3.70
C VAL A 99 4.22 -5.26 4.84
N CYS A 100 3.23 -4.63 5.44
CA CYS A 100 3.38 -3.75 6.59
C CYS A 100 2.35 -4.13 7.66
N ALA A 101 2.63 -3.76 8.91
CA ALA A 101 1.82 -4.08 10.07
C ALA A 101 1.36 -2.80 10.77
N ASN A 102 0.08 -2.76 11.13
CA ASN A 102 -0.55 -1.62 11.78
C ASN A 102 -1.12 -2.05 13.14
N ASN A 103 -0.77 -1.33 14.20
CA ASN A 103 -1.25 -1.63 15.56
C ASN A 103 -2.72 -1.19 15.74
N PRO A 104 -3.69 -2.09 15.87
CA PRO A 104 -5.09 -1.70 16.01
C PRO A 104 -5.43 -0.91 17.27
N GLU A 105 -4.56 -0.90 18.28
CA GLU A 105 -4.76 -0.17 19.53
C GLU A 105 -4.43 1.33 19.43
N ILE A 106 -3.77 1.76 18.35
CA ILE A 106 -3.41 3.16 18.12
C ILE A 106 -4.34 3.73 17.05
N ILE A 107 -5.22 4.65 17.47
CA ILE A 107 -6.19 5.41 16.65
C ILE A 107 -5.85 6.90 16.72
#